data_AF-A0A7Y8SQE5-F1
#
_entry.id   AF-A0A7Y8SQE5-F1
#
_cell.length_a   1.000
_cell.length_b   1.000
_cell.length_c   1.000
_cell.angle_alpha   90.00
_cell.angle_beta   90.00
_cell.angle_gamma   90.00
#
_symmetry.space_group_name_H-M   'P 1'
#
loop_
_entity.id
_entity.type
_entity.pdbx_description
1 polymer ?
#
loop_
_entity_poly.entity_id
_entity_poly.type
_entity_poly.pdbx_seq_one_letter_code
_entity_poly.pdbx_strand_id
1 'polypeptide(L)'
;MPRKLPASASANTLDDCATYAALKAQTALGGLVQVGGRATEDDGGGGLFRWLSGDQSANVTGDPQGGVYVPPDSDTDGSSGCWERVGWQNMPLKAEMFGGFPGAASSTAINAAITFLNAKGGGTLLISGRTAAYQVGTSITLRTNVAVILDGATLDWTASGGTVITSPSDDVLLRAELRCRSDGKIDADGAQHAVYLHSHQHCDFDLEITGTITGTVFRSIADSTAGSGLKSNRNSVMNNYWWIGFDGSAAEGVRLEGSAADGSFTRANVLNTLHSCHIDGVTANGLYLGAHCDNNHYPGYCRYSLLANNAIGVEAADDATCYSHSFGHLAIDAYGAFTGRKAIKLGNGSRFFTVADLFTDFTNTAEVDYATMTDTQEDAALFDFGTAKGIEIRHHRLGTDTLRYLRRDNTTVTV
;
A
#
# COMPACT_ATOMS: atom_id res chain seq x y z
N MET A 1 27.40 -58.99 -32.50
CA MET A 1 27.84 -58.73 -31.10
C MET A 1 26.89 -57.71 -30.50
N PRO A 2 26.27 -57.96 -29.33
CA PRO A 2 25.42 -56.96 -28.68
C PRO A 2 26.31 -55.81 -28.20
N ARG A 3 25.97 -54.59 -28.62
CA ARG A 3 26.63 -53.36 -28.18
C ARG A 3 26.29 -53.14 -26.71
N LYS A 4 27.24 -53.45 -25.82
CA LYS A 4 27.16 -53.18 -24.38
C LYS A 4 26.98 -51.67 -24.21
N LEU A 5 25.77 -51.23 -23.87
CA LEU A 5 25.52 -49.84 -23.50
C LEU A 5 26.43 -49.51 -22.29
N PRO A 6 27.15 -48.38 -22.30
CA PRO A 6 27.94 -47.97 -21.16
C PRO A 6 27.04 -47.91 -19.93
N ALA A 7 27.56 -48.37 -18.78
CA ALA A 7 26.86 -48.30 -17.50
C ALA A 7 26.33 -46.87 -17.31
N SER A 8 25.04 -46.74 -16.99
CA SER A 8 24.43 -45.46 -16.62
C SER A 8 25.33 -44.80 -15.58
N ALA A 9 25.78 -43.57 -15.85
CA ALA A 9 26.43 -42.75 -14.84
C ALA A 9 25.60 -42.84 -13.56
N SER A 10 26.24 -43.16 -12.43
CA SER A 10 25.59 -43.16 -11.12
C SER A 10 24.74 -41.92 -11.02
N ALA A 11 23.43 -42.07 -10.81
CA ALA A 11 22.57 -40.93 -10.59
C ALA A 11 23.26 -40.05 -9.55
N ASN A 12 23.51 -38.77 -9.88
CA ASN A 12 23.87 -37.79 -8.87
C ASN A 12 22.70 -37.81 -7.89
N THR A 13 22.82 -38.58 -6.82
CA THR A 13 21.85 -38.61 -5.74
C THR A 13 21.90 -37.21 -5.15
N LEU A 14 20.81 -36.48 -5.35
CA LEU A 14 20.57 -35.26 -4.61
C LEU A 14 20.56 -35.67 -3.13
N ASP A 15 21.39 -35.01 -2.33
CA ASP A 15 21.32 -35.19 -0.90
C ASP A 15 20.05 -34.48 -0.41
N ASP A 16 19.18 -35.20 0.29
CA ASP A 16 17.92 -34.67 0.80
C ASP A 16 18.07 -34.34 2.30
N CYS A 17 17.72 -33.11 2.68
CA CYS A 17 17.65 -32.65 4.06
C CYS A 17 16.19 -32.30 4.40
N ALA A 18 15.63 -32.87 5.45
CA ALA A 18 14.26 -32.55 5.87
C ALA A 18 14.11 -31.05 6.21
N THR A 19 15.10 -30.47 6.90
CA THR A 19 15.03 -29.12 7.46
C THR A 19 16.34 -28.34 7.32
N TYR A 20 16.32 -27.05 7.66
CA TYR A 20 17.54 -26.25 7.76
C TYR A 20 18.49 -26.76 8.84
N ALA A 21 17.99 -27.36 9.93
CA ALA A 21 18.86 -27.95 10.93
C ALA A 21 19.72 -29.08 10.33
N ALA A 22 19.12 -29.92 9.47
CA ALA A 22 19.87 -30.94 8.74
C ALA A 22 20.85 -30.33 7.73
N LEU A 23 20.45 -29.27 7.00
CA LEU A 23 21.34 -28.56 6.07
C LEU A 23 22.56 -27.94 6.79
N LYS A 24 22.34 -27.28 7.92
CA LYS A 24 23.40 -26.61 8.70
C LYS A 24 24.38 -27.58 9.36
N ALA A 25 23.93 -28.80 9.66
CA ALA A 25 24.79 -29.87 10.15
C ALA A 25 25.70 -30.47 9.07
N GLN A 26 25.39 -30.25 7.78
CA GLN A 26 26.27 -30.67 6.69
C GLN A 26 27.53 -29.80 6.69
N THR A 27 28.69 -30.45 6.63
CA THR A 27 29.94 -29.79 6.29
C THR A 27 29.99 -29.52 4.79
N ALA A 28 30.95 -28.73 4.30
CA ALA A 28 31.11 -28.35 2.90
C ALA A 28 31.17 -29.57 1.95
N LEU A 29 30.01 -30.09 1.55
CA LEU A 29 29.88 -31.15 0.57
C LEU A 29 29.75 -30.48 -0.79
N GLY A 30 30.65 -30.80 -1.72
CA GLY A 30 30.47 -30.40 -3.10
C GLY A 30 29.17 -31.00 -3.63
N GLY A 31 28.23 -30.18 -4.12
CA GLY A 31 26.99 -30.70 -4.68
C GLY A 31 25.77 -29.79 -4.48
N LEU A 32 24.61 -30.39 -4.72
CA LEU A 32 23.29 -29.81 -4.55
C LEU A 32 22.56 -30.57 -3.45
N VAL A 33 21.92 -29.83 -2.54
CA VAL A 33 21.11 -30.39 -1.45
C VAL A 33 19.67 -29.91 -1.61
N GLN A 34 18.72 -30.84 -1.64
CA GLN A 34 17.30 -30.51 -1.62
C GLN A 34 16.84 -30.43 -0.17
N VAL A 35 16.13 -29.36 0.19
CA VAL A 35 15.63 -29.13 1.54
C VAL A 35 14.11 -29.17 1.55
N GLY A 36 13.50 -29.97 2.42
CA GLY A 36 12.05 -30.13 2.53
C GLY A 36 11.32 -28.93 3.15
N GLY A 37 11.97 -28.26 4.11
CA GLY A 37 11.43 -27.06 4.76
C GLY A 37 12.46 -26.36 5.65
N ARG A 38 12.07 -25.28 6.31
CA ARG A 38 12.96 -24.51 7.19
C ARG A 38 13.00 -25.13 8.59
N ALA A 39 11.87 -25.11 9.29
CA ALA A 39 11.71 -25.68 10.64
C ALA A 39 11.08 -27.09 10.60
N THR A 40 10.10 -27.30 9.74
CA THR A 40 9.46 -28.60 9.47
C THR A 40 9.35 -28.82 7.98
N GLU A 41 9.28 -30.07 7.53
CA GLU A 41 8.99 -30.36 6.12
C GLU A 41 7.70 -29.66 5.68
N ASP A 42 7.68 -29.19 4.43
CA ASP A 42 6.53 -28.56 3.78
C ASP A 42 6.04 -27.24 4.43
N ASP A 43 6.86 -26.59 5.26
CA ASP A 43 6.56 -25.26 5.81
C ASP A 43 6.70 -24.10 4.79
N GLY A 44 6.98 -24.43 3.53
CA GLY A 44 7.17 -23.48 2.43
C GLY A 44 8.58 -22.89 2.31
N GLY A 45 9.44 -23.09 3.32
CA GLY A 45 10.82 -22.59 3.33
C GLY A 45 11.84 -23.47 2.60
N GLY A 46 11.43 -24.66 2.14
CA GLY A 46 12.29 -25.62 1.43
C GLY A 46 12.78 -25.15 0.06
N GLY A 47 13.64 -25.95 -0.58
CA GLY A 47 14.20 -25.66 -1.90
C GLY A 47 15.56 -26.32 -2.15
N LEU A 48 16.12 -26.09 -3.33
CA LEU A 48 17.44 -26.59 -3.71
C LEU A 48 18.53 -25.61 -3.26
N PHE A 49 19.62 -26.11 -2.70
CA PHE A 49 20.77 -25.34 -2.24
C PHE A 49 22.07 -25.87 -2.85
N ARG A 50 23.04 -24.98 -3.08
CA ARG A 50 24.40 -25.31 -3.49
C ARG A 50 25.42 -24.76 -2.51
N TRP A 51 26.51 -25.48 -2.30
CA TRP A 51 27.60 -24.96 -1.48
C TRP A 51 28.38 -23.87 -2.23
N LEU A 52 28.55 -22.71 -1.60
CA LEU A 52 29.48 -21.65 -2.01
C LEU A 52 30.70 -21.66 -1.10
N SER A 53 31.84 -22.07 -1.64
CA SER A 53 33.12 -22.05 -0.92
C SER A 53 33.70 -20.64 -0.79
N GLY A 54 34.52 -20.43 0.23
CA GLY A 54 35.24 -19.16 0.47
C GLY A 54 34.44 -18.22 1.37
N ASP A 55 34.98 -17.03 1.63
CA ASP A 55 34.36 -16.07 2.55
C ASP A 55 33.05 -15.51 1.99
N GLN A 56 31.93 -15.91 2.61
CA GLN A 56 30.58 -15.47 2.31
C GLN A 56 29.99 -14.59 3.42
N SER A 57 30.82 -14.06 4.32
CA SER A 57 30.37 -13.33 5.52
C SER A 57 29.48 -12.12 5.23
N ALA A 58 29.75 -11.39 4.15
CA ALA A 58 28.89 -10.29 3.72
C ALA A 58 27.50 -10.76 3.26
N ASN A 59 27.41 -11.93 2.61
CA ASN A 59 26.14 -12.49 2.17
C ASN A 59 25.32 -13.02 3.35
N VAL A 60 25.96 -13.71 4.29
CA VAL A 60 25.33 -14.21 5.52
C VAL A 60 24.87 -13.05 6.41
N THR A 61 25.72 -12.02 6.58
CA THR A 61 25.34 -10.81 7.34
C THR A 61 24.17 -10.06 6.71
N GLY A 62 24.11 -10.02 5.37
CA GLY A 62 23.01 -9.42 4.63
C GLY A 62 21.71 -10.24 4.64
N ASP A 63 21.76 -11.50 5.09
CA ASP A 63 20.63 -12.41 5.19
C ASP A 63 20.59 -13.05 6.59
N PRO A 64 20.29 -12.28 7.64
CA PRO A 64 20.33 -12.78 9.02
C PRO A 64 19.30 -13.88 9.31
N GLN A 65 18.27 -14.01 8.47
CA GLN A 65 17.32 -15.11 8.55
C GLN A 65 17.77 -16.32 7.74
N GLY A 66 18.80 -16.25 6.91
CA GLY A 66 19.23 -17.35 6.04
C GLY A 66 18.16 -17.78 5.04
N GLY A 67 17.38 -16.84 4.49
CA GLY A 67 16.40 -17.20 3.45
C GLY A 67 17.06 -17.72 2.16
N VAL A 68 18.20 -17.15 1.82
CA VAL A 68 19.00 -17.42 0.62
C VAL A 68 20.38 -17.97 0.98
N TYR A 69 21.07 -17.41 1.98
CA TYR A 69 22.42 -17.79 2.39
C TYR A 69 22.41 -18.41 3.78
N VAL A 70 22.59 -19.73 3.87
CA VAL A 70 22.54 -20.49 5.12
C VAL A 70 23.96 -20.96 5.49
N PRO A 71 24.62 -20.34 6.49
CA PRO A 71 25.92 -20.82 6.96
C PRO A 71 25.78 -22.17 7.70
N PRO A 72 26.80 -23.05 7.67
CA PRO A 72 26.80 -24.26 8.50
C PRO A 72 26.96 -23.92 9.99
N ASP A 73 26.55 -24.82 10.88
CA ASP A 73 26.65 -24.60 12.33
C ASP A 73 28.10 -24.52 12.82
N SER A 74 29.04 -25.13 12.09
CA SER A 74 30.48 -25.06 12.41
C SER A 74 31.09 -23.69 12.13
N ASP A 75 30.44 -22.85 11.34
CA ASP A 75 30.94 -21.55 10.90
C ASP A 75 29.79 -20.58 10.58
N THR A 76 29.19 -20.04 11.63
CA THR A 76 27.93 -19.28 11.55
C THR A 76 28.07 -17.91 10.89
N ASP A 77 29.29 -17.39 10.72
CA ASP A 77 29.51 -16.14 10.00
C ASP A 77 29.69 -16.36 8.49
N GLY A 78 29.90 -17.60 8.03
CA GLY A 78 30.08 -17.94 6.62
C GLY A 78 31.49 -17.70 6.06
N SER A 79 32.51 -17.50 6.90
CA SER A 79 33.90 -17.25 6.50
C SER A 79 34.54 -18.40 5.71
N SER A 80 34.07 -19.64 5.92
CA SER A 80 34.48 -20.86 5.23
C SER A 80 33.56 -21.22 4.05
N GLY A 81 32.42 -20.55 3.95
CA GLY A 81 31.39 -20.77 2.93
C GLY A 81 29.98 -20.82 3.51
N CYS A 82 29.00 -20.92 2.62
CA CYS A 82 27.60 -21.11 3.01
C CYS A 82 26.82 -21.87 1.94
N TRP A 83 25.62 -22.33 2.30
CA TRP A 83 24.65 -22.86 1.36
C TRP A 83 23.86 -21.72 0.72
N GLU A 84 23.90 -21.59 -0.61
CA GLU A 84 23.08 -20.65 -1.36
C GLU A 84 21.89 -21.36 -1.98
N ARG A 85 20.69 -20.82 -1.78
CA ARG A 85 19.47 -21.25 -2.48
C ARG A 85 19.65 -21.13 -4.00
N VAL A 86 19.40 -22.18 -4.77
CA VAL A 86 19.60 -22.14 -6.22
C VAL A 86 18.47 -21.36 -6.91
N GLY A 87 18.84 -20.49 -7.85
CA GLY A 87 17.90 -19.82 -8.76
C GLY A 87 17.16 -18.61 -8.17
N TRP A 88 17.48 -18.21 -6.94
CA TRP A 88 16.80 -17.11 -6.23
C TRP A 88 16.80 -15.79 -7.00
N GLN A 89 17.80 -15.53 -7.85
CA GLN A 89 17.87 -14.31 -8.67
C GLN A 89 16.83 -14.25 -9.80
N ASN A 90 16.25 -15.40 -10.18
CA ASN A 90 15.35 -15.51 -11.33
C ASN A 90 13.91 -15.86 -10.92
N MET A 91 13.59 -15.81 -9.62
CA MET A 91 12.27 -16.11 -9.10
C MET A 91 11.90 -15.16 -7.95
N PRO A 92 10.60 -14.95 -7.68
CA PRO A 92 10.18 -14.27 -6.46
C PRO A 92 10.69 -15.02 -5.22
N LEU A 93 11.20 -14.27 -4.24
CA LEU A 93 11.43 -14.82 -2.91
C LEU A 93 10.10 -14.96 -2.18
N LYS A 94 10.02 -15.92 -1.27
CA LYS A 94 8.82 -16.14 -0.46
C LYS A 94 9.07 -15.77 1.00
N ALA A 95 8.06 -15.29 1.71
CA ALA A 95 8.19 -14.96 3.13
C ALA A 95 8.63 -16.18 3.97
N GLU A 96 8.16 -17.36 3.59
CA GLU A 96 8.44 -18.67 4.19
C GLU A 96 9.92 -19.05 4.13
N MET A 97 10.64 -18.61 3.08
CA MET A 97 12.08 -18.80 3.00
C MET A 97 12.80 -18.10 4.16
N PHE A 98 12.27 -16.97 4.62
CA PHE A 98 12.80 -16.15 5.72
C PHE A 98 12.16 -16.50 7.07
N GLY A 99 11.32 -17.53 7.14
CA GLY A 99 10.65 -17.99 8.36
C GLY A 99 9.28 -17.35 8.62
N GLY A 100 8.68 -16.68 7.63
CA GLY A 100 7.28 -16.27 7.71
C GLY A 100 6.38 -17.50 7.62
N PHE A 101 5.25 -17.51 8.31
CA PHE A 101 4.32 -18.64 8.27
C PHE A 101 2.88 -18.18 8.50
N PRO A 102 1.91 -18.62 7.68
CA PRO A 102 0.49 -18.38 7.92
C PRO A 102 0.06 -18.89 9.31
N GLY A 103 -0.63 -18.05 10.08
CA GLY A 103 -1.07 -18.34 11.45
C GLY A 103 -0.02 -18.07 12.52
N ALA A 104 1.12 -17.47 12.17
CA ALA A 104 2.17 -17.11 13.12
C ALA A 104 2.70 -15.68 12.87
N ALA A 105 3.34 -15.11 13.91
CA ALA A 105 3.98 -13.81 13.85
C ALA A 105 5.08 -13.78 12.78
N SER A 106 4.87 -12.96 11.75
CA SER A 106 5.67 -13.00 10.51
C SER A 106 6.33 -11.67 10.15
N SER A 107 6.10 -10.59 10.91
CA SER A 107 6.67 -9.27 10.61
C SER A 107 8.19 -9.26 10.44
N THR A 108 8.93 -9.97 11.28
CA THR A 108 10.41 -10.03 11.20
C THR A 108 10.88 -10.71 9.91
N ALA A 109 10.26 -11.83 9.54
CA ALA A 109 10.62 -12.57 8.34
C ALA A 109 10.32 -11.77 7.06
N ILE A 110 9.14 -11.15 6.99
CA ILE A 110 8.74 -10.31 5.85
C ILE A 110 9.69 -9.12 5.70
N ASN A 111 9.97 -8.39 6.80
CA ASN A 111 10.90 -7.25 6.75
C ASN A 111 12.33 -7.68 6.40
N ALA A 112 12.79 -8.86 6.86
CA ALA A 112 14.09 -9.40 6.49
C ALA A 112 14.17 -9.70 4.99
N ALA A 113 13.12 -10.30 4.41
CA ALA A 113 13.05 -10.57 2.97
C ALA A 113 13.06 -9.29 2.14
N ILE A 114 12.28 -8.27 2.54
CA ILE A 114 12.27 -6.96 1.87
C ILE A 114 13.65 -6.29 1.93
N THR A 115 14.29 -6.32 3.11
CA THR A 115 15.62 -5.73 3.31
C THR A 115 16.67 -6.44 2.47
N PHE A 116 16.64 -7.77 2.42
CA PHE A 116 17.53 -8.57 1.58
C PHE A 116 17.37 -8.21 0.10
N LEU A 117 16.14 -8.19 -0.43
CA LEU A 117 15.87 -7.83 -1.82
C LEU A 117 16.36 -6.42 -2.14
N ASN A 118 16.08 -5.45 -1.28
CA ASN A 118 16.56 -4.09 -1.46
C ASN A 118 18.09 -4.01 -1.51
N ALA A 119 18.79 -4.70 -0.62
CA ALA A 119 20.26 -4.78 -0.61
C ALA A 119 20.84 -5.44 -1.88
N LYS A 120 20.07 -6.31 -2.55
CA LYS A 120 20.42 -6.94 -3.83
C LYS A 120 19.95 -6.14 -5.06
N GLY A 121 19.45 -4.91 -4.85
CA GLY A 121 19.05 -3.98 -5.91
C GLY A 121 17.56 -3.98 -6.25
N GLY A 122 16.76 -4.82 -5.59
CA GLY A 122 15.32 -4.95 -5.77
C GLY A 122 14.87 -6.39 -5.99
N GLY A 123 13.62 -6.55 -6.43
CA GLY A 123 13.02 -7.84 -6.77
C GLY A 123 11.62 -8.01 -6.19
N THR A 124 11.12 -9.24 -6.19
CA THR A 124 9.74 -9.53 -5.76
C THR A 124 9.73 -10.42 -4.53
N LEU A 125 9.04 -9.97 -3.49
CA LEU A 125 8.58 -10.80 -2.38
C LEU A 125 7.15 -11.25 -2.66
N LEU A 126 6.96 -12.55 -2.81
CA LEU A 126 5.66 -13.19 -2.90
C LEU A 126 5.26 -13.68 -1.50
N ILE A 127 4.10 -13.22 -1.02
CA ILE A 127 3.46 -13.73 0.18
C ILE A 127 2.23 -14.48 -0.29
N SER A 128 2.29 -15.81 -0.21
CA SER A 128 1.24 -16.70 -0.67
C SER A 128 0.61 -17.45 0.51
N GLY A 129 -0.67 -17.79 0.39
CA GLY A 129 -1.34 -18.68 1.34
C GLY A 129 -2.79 -18.29 1.53
N ARG A 130 -3.72 -19.24 1.37
CA ARG A 130 -5.18 -18.96 1.39
C ARG A 130 -5.88 -19.38 2.67
N THR A 131 -5.20 -20.10 3.55
CA THR A 131 -5.85 -20.83 4.65
C THR A 131 -5.73 -20.13 6.01
N ALA A 132 -4.63 -19.41 6.26
CA ALA A 132 -4.42 -18.65 7.47
C ALA A 132 -3.73 -17.31 7.14
N ALA A 133 -3.92 -16.32 8.00
CA ALA A 133 -3.31 -15.01 7.82
C ALA A 133 -1.90 -14.95 8.39
N TYR A 134 -1.01 -14.16 7.77
CA TYR A 134 0.29 -13.83 8.33
C TYR A 134 0.10 -12.77 9.41
N GLN A 135 0.31 -13.14 10.66
CA GLN A 135 0.16 -12.21 11.78
C GLN A 135 1.29 -11.17 11.76
N VAL A 136 0.94 -9.89 11.73
CA VAL A 136 1.89 -8.79 11.70
C VAL A 136 1.66 -7.88 12.91
N GLY A 137 2.58 -7.94 13.88
CA GLY A 137 2.56 -7.10 15.09
C GLY A 137 3.49 -5.89 15.04
N THR A 138 4.33 -5.82 14.00
CA THR A 138 5.15 -4.64 13.68
C THR A 138 5.00 -4.30 12.21
N SER A 139 5.17 -3.01 11.88
CA SER A 139 5.00 -2.49 10.52
C SER A 139 5.86 -3.22 9.50
N ILE A 140 5.28 -3.50 8.34
CA ILE A 140 6.03 -3.94 7.16
C ILE A 140 6.55 -2.70 6.44
N THR A 141 7.87 -2.54 6.39
CA THR A 141 8.51 -1.37 5.79
C THR A 141 8.86 -1.65 4.33
N LEU A 142 8.17 -1.00 3.39
CA LEU A 142 8.49 -1.06 1.97
C LEU A 142 9.87 -0.45 1.69
N ARG A 143 10.53 -0.94 0.65
CA ARG A 143 11.87 -0.48 0.25
C ARG A 143 11.96 -0.26 -1.26
N THR A 144 12.88 0.62 -1.65
CA THR A 144 13.12 0.99 -3.04
C THR A 144 13.40 -0.23 -3.93
N ASN A 145 12.78 -0.27 -5.11
CA ASN A 145 12.84 -1.34 -6.11
C ASN A 145 12.32 -2.71 -5.63
N VAL A 146 11.58 -2.78 -4.51
CA VAL A 146 11.00 -4.04 -4.02
C VAL A 146 9.50 -4.05 -4.28
N ALA A 147 9.03 -5.13 -4.91
CA ALA A 147 7.61 -5.43 -5.06
C ALA A 147 7.17 -6.44 -4.00
N VAL A 148 6.14 -6.11 -3.23
CA VAL A 148 5.48 -7.01 -2.27
C VAL A 148 4.13 -7.42 -2.84
N ILE A 149 3.94 -8.72 -3.06
CA ILE A 149 2.72 -9.26 -3.68
C ILE A 149 2.03 -10.19 -2.69
N LEU A 150 0.81 -9.84 -2.29
CA LEU A 150 -0.08 -10.69 -1.50
C LEU A 150 -0.94 -11.51 -2.47
N ASP A 151 -0.61 -12.77 -2.70
CA ASP A 151 -1.34 -13.65 -3.63
C ASP A 151 -2.22 -14.63 -2.86
N GLY A 152 -3.47 -14.21 -2.64
CA GLY A 152 -4.43 -14.88 -1.78
C GLY A 152 -4.12 -14.83 -0.29
N ALA A 153 -3.02 -14.17 0.11
CA ALA A 153 -2.58 -14.02 1.48
C ALA A 153 -3.23 -12.83 2.18
N THR A 154 -3.59 -13.02 3.45
CA THR A 154 -4.00 -11.93 4.34
C THR A 154 -2.83 -11.56 5.25
N LEU A 155 -2.49 -10.27 5.33
CA LEU A 155 -1.69 -9.74 6.43
C LEU A 155 -2.66 -9.32 7.54
N ASP A 156 -2.57 -9.94 8.72
CA ASP A 156 -3.46 -9.71 9.85
C ASP A 156 -2.75 -8.87 10.92
N TRP A 157 -3.17 -7.62 11.09
CA TRP A 157 -2.60 -6.72 12.07
C TRP A 157 -2.97 -7.11 13.49
N THR A 158 -1.98 -7.47 14.30
CA THR A 158 -2.21 -7.99 15.66
C THR A 158 -1.88 -7.00 16.77
N ALA A 159 -1.46 -5.78 16.43
CA ALA A 159 -1.11 -4.75 17.40
C ALA A 159 -2.24 -3.71 17.55
N SER A 160 -2.18 -2.88 18.59
CA SER A 160 -3.12 -1.77 18.79
C SER A 160 -2.49 -0.46 18.33
N GLY A 161 -3.18 0.31 17.49
CA GLY A 161 -2.67 1.53 16.88
C GLY A 161 -1.57 1.25 15.86
N GLY A 162 -0.71 2.24 15.59
CA GLY A 162 0.42 2.10 14.67
C GLY A 162 0.02 1.95 13.20
N THR A 163 0.97 1.49 12.38
CA THR A 163 0.80 1.38 10.92
C THR A 163 1.07 -0.04 10.46
N VAL A 164 0.21 -0.62 9.62
CA VAL A 164 0.48 -1.96 9.05
C VAL A 164 1.59 -1.90 8.01
N ILE A 165 1.43 -1.08 6.97
CA ILE A 165 2.42 -0.87 5.91
C ILE A 165 3.00 0.54 5.98
N THR A 166 4.32 0.64 6.05
CA THR A 166 5.01 1.94 6.08
C THR A 166 6.14 2.03 5.05
N SER A 167 6.67 3.22 4.85
CA SER A 167 7.99 3.43 4.24
C SER A 167 8.96 4.07 5.24
N PRO A 168 10.27 4.09 4.96
CA PRO A 168 11.21 4.91 5.72
C PRO A 168 10.83 6.38 5.62
N SER A 169 10.83 7.11 6.73
CA SER A 169 10.57 8.56 6.76
C SER A 169 11.83 9.39 6.47
N ASP A 170 13.00 8.77 6.60
CA ASP A 170 14.32 9.37 6.41
C ASP A 170 14.89 9.13 5.01
N ASP A 171 14.13 8.53 4.09
CA ASP A 171 14.55 8.23 2.73
C ASP A 171 13.39 8.43 1.75
N VAL A 172 13.68 8.37 0.45
CA VAL A 172 12.70 8.41 -0.64
C VAL A 172 12.38 7.00 -1.06
N LEU A 173 11.11 6.58 -0.96
CA LEU A 173 10.69 5.28 -1.46
C LEU A 173 10.54 5.34 -2.99
N LEU A 174 11.41 4.66 -3.73
CA LEU A 174 11.40 4.70 -5.20
C LEU A 174 11.01 3.35 -5.80
N ARG A 175 10.08 3.35 -6.78
CA ARG A 175 9.76 2.15 -7.58
C ARG A 175 9.43 0.92 -6.73
N ALA A 176 8.77 1.14 -5.59
CA ALA A 176 8.22 0.07 -4.79
C ALA A 176 6.85 -0.32 -5.32
N GLU A 177 6.47 -1.58 -5.09
CA GLU A 177 5.12 -2.04 -5.39
C GLU A 177 4.51 -2.73 -4.19
N LEU A 178 3.20 -2.55 -4.00
CA LEU A 178 2.40 -3.37 -3.10
C LEU A 178 1.10 -3.75 -3.80
N ARG A 179 0.89 -5.04 -4.03
CA ARG A 179 -0.27 -5.54 -4.76
C ARG A 179 -0.99 -6.65 -4.02
N CYS A 180 -2.29 -6.49 -3.86
CA CYS A 180 -3.25 -7.48 -3.40
C CYS A 180 -3.82 -8.21 -4.62
N ARG A 181 -3.61 -9.52 -4.72
CA ARG A 181 -4.06 -10.36 -5.84
C ARG A 181 -4.77 -11.60 -5.33
N SER A 182 -5.66 -12.15 -6.16
CA SER A 182 -6.31 -13.45 -5.89
C SER A 182 -6.94 -13.55 -4.50
N ASP A 183 -7.64 -12.49 -4.06
CA ASP A 183 -8.23 -12.33 -2.71
C ASP A 183 -7.23 -12.02 -1.58
N GLY A 184 -5.98 -11.70 -1.93
CA GLY A 184 -5.01 -11.17 -0.97
C GLY A 184 -5.47 -9.82 -0.43
N LYS A 185 -5.20 -9.54 0.85
CA LYS A 185 -5.68 -8.33 1.52
C LYS A 185 -4.86 -7.97 2.76
N ILE A 186 -5.07 -6.75 3.24
CA ILE A 186 -4.52 -6.25 4.51
C ILE A 186 -5.69 -6.11 5.49
N ASP A 187 -5.71 -6.94 6.53
CA ASP A 187 -6.62 -6.76 7.65
C ASP A 187 -5.96 -5.83 8.67
N ALA A 188 -6.47 -4.61 8.76
CA ALA A 188 -5.90 -3.51 9.54
C ALA A 188 -6.73 -3.19 10.79
N ASP A 189 -7.48 -4.16 11.31
CA ASP A 189 -8.31 -3.97 12.50
C ASP A 189 -7.48 -3.49 13.70
N GLY A 190 -7.91 -2.40 14.32
CA GLY A 190 -7.22 -1.76 15.43
C GLY A 190 -6.00 -0.92 15.05
N ALA A 191 -5.59 -0.85 13.78
CA ALA A 191 -4.49 0.01 13.34
C ALA A 191 -4.86 1.50 13.40
N GLN A 192 -3.84 2.37 13.54
CA GLN A 192 -4.03 3.81 13.32
C GLN A 192 -4.03 4.14 11.82
N HIS A 193 -3.13 3.49 11.07
CA HIS A 193 -3.07 3.61 9.61
C HIS A 193 -2.91 2.23 8.97
N ALA A 194 -3.68 1.90 7.93
CA ALA A 194 -3.39 0.67 7.18
C ALA A 194 -2.13 0.85 6.33
N VAL A 195 -2.05 1.94 5.57
CA VAL A 195 -0.89 2.29 4.75
C VAL A 195 -0.48 3.74 5.02
N TYR A 196 0.78 3.97 5.40
CA TYR A 196 1.35 5.30 5.61
C TYR A 196 2.71 5.44 4.93
N LEU A 197 2.76 6.20 3.84
CA LEU A 197 3.94 6.34 2.99
C LEU A 197 4.50 7.77 3.02
N HIS A 198 5.82 7.85 3.02
CA HIS A 198 6.64 9.05 3.08
C HIS A 198 7.42 9.23 1.77
N SER A 199 7.21 10.37 1.10
CA SER A 199 7.94 10.84 -0.09
C SER A 199 8.20 9.77 -1.15
N HIS A 200 7.20 8.96 -1.44
CA HIS A 200 7.36 7.87 -2.39
C HIS A 200 7.18 8.36 -3.83
N GLN A 201 7.95 7.79 -4.76
CA GLN A 201 7.95 8.22 -6.16
C GLN A 201 8.00 7.02 -7.10
N HIS A 202 7.28 7.12 -8.22
CA HIS A 202 7.24 6.06 -9.23
C HIS A 202 6.81 4.69 -8.67
N CYS A 203 6.00 4.67 -7.61
CA CYS A 203 5.51 3.44 -7.01
C CYS A 203 4.15 3.04 -7.58
N ASP A 204 3.85 1.73 -7.55
CA ASP A 204 2.59 1.15 -8.02
C ASP A 204 1.87 0.41 -6.89
N PHE A 205 0.60 0.75 -6.67
CA PHE A 205 -0.22 0.19 -5.59
C PHE A 205 -1.53 -0.38 -6.10
N ASP A 206 -1.92 -1.53 -5.57
CA ASP A 206 -3.18 -2.22 -5.82
C ASP A 206 -3.61 -2.84 -4.48
N LEU A 207 -4.51 -2.16 -3.77
CA LEU A 207 -4.73 -2.37 -2.34
C LEU A 207 -6.15 -2.86 -2.07
N GLU A 208 -6.28 -3.94 -1.30
CA GLU A 208 -7.52 -4.40 -0.71
C GLU A 208 -7.34 -4.45 0.80
N ILE A 209 -8.13 -3.65 1.52
CA ILE A 209 -7.96 -3.39 2.96
C ILE A 209 -9.27 -3.67 3.67
N THR A 210 -9.22 -4.27 4.86
CA THR A 210 -10.38 -4.45 5.73
C THR A 210 -10.10 -4.00 7.16
N GLY A 211 -11.16 -3.87 7.97
CA GLY A 211 -11.06 -3.74 9.42
C GLY A 211 -11.49 -2.38 9.98
N THR A 212 -11.38 -2.21 11.30
CA THR A 212 -11.69 -0.96 12.00
C THR A 212 -10.41 -0.17 12.26
N ILE A 213 -10.19 0.91 11.51
CA ILE A 213 -8.99 1.74 11.57
C ILE A 213 -9.30 3.01 12.35
N THR A 214 -8.50 3.35 13.36
CA THR A 214 -8.78 4.55 14.18
C THR A 214 -8.37 5.86 13.51
N GLY A 215 -7.52 5.80 12.48
CA GLY A 215 -7.05 6.95 11.70
C GLY A 215 -7.40 6.81 10.23
N THR A 216 -6.39 6.59 9.38
CA THR A 216 -6.52 6.70 7.92
C THR A 216 -6.32 5.36 7.23
N VAL A 217 -7.17 4.99 6.26
CA VAL A 217 -6.93 3.80 5.41
C VAL A 217 -5.61 3.96 4.65
N PHE A 218 -5.49 5.02 3.85
CA PHE A 218 -4.28 5.31 3.09
C PHE A 218 -3.82 6.75 3.32
N ARG A 219 -2.59 6.92 3.79
CA ARG A 219 -1.95 8.22 3.97
C ARG A 219 -0.67 8.32 3.15
N SER A 220 -0.59 9.34 2.32
CA SER A 220 0.61 9.74 1.58
C SER A 220 1.06 11.10 2.06
N ILE A 221 2.26 11.17 2.63
CA ILE A 221 2.88 12.42 3.02
C ILE A 221 4.15 12.69 2.22
N ALA A 222 4.33 13.93 1.78
CA ALA A 222 5.56 14.40 1.18
C ALA A 222 6.42 15.11 2.26
N ASP A 223 7.37 14.41 2.89
CA ASP A 223 8.09 14.90 4.08
C ASP A 223 9.55 14.44 4.28
N SER A 224 10.11 13.61 3.40
CA SER A 224 11.47 13.07 3.57
C SER A 224 12.51 14.18 3.73
N THR A 225 13.40 13.99 4.71
CA THR A 225 14.45 14.96 5.02
C THR A 225 15.74 14.71 4.24
N ALA A 226 15.86 13.61 3.50
CA ALA A 226 17.12 13.18 2.89
C ALA A 226 17.37 13.74 1.49
N GLY A 227 18.56 14.32 1.26
CA GLY A 227 19.22 14.54 -0.04
C GLY A 227 18.97 15.87 -0.78
N SER A 228 19.89 16.20 -1.70
CA SER A 228 20.07 17.53 -2.33
C SER A 228 19.81 17.56 -3.85
N GLY A 229 18.88 16.74 -4.35
CA GLY A 229 18.61 16.55 -5.79
C GLY A 229 17.55 17.48 -6.40
N LEU A 230 17.59 17.64 -7.73
CA LEU A 230 16.83 18.64 -8.52
C LEU A 230 15.32 18.40 -8.67
N LYS A 231 14.80 17.27 -8.17
CA LYS A 231 13.36 17.05 -7.88
C LYS A 231 13.32 16.78 -6.38
N SER A 232 12.59 17.59 -5.61
CA SER A 232 12.74 17.55 -4.16
C SER A 232 12.53 16.10 -3.69
N ASN A 233 13.49 15.63 -2.92
CA ASN A 233 13.46 14.32 -2.28
C ASN A 233 12.25 14.19 -1.34
N ARG A 234 11.58 15.32 -1.07
CA ARG A 234 10.40 15.40 -0.21
C ARG A 234 9.12 15.05 -0.94
N ASN A 235 9.10 15.03 -2.26
CA ASN A 235 7.88 14.88 -3.05
C ASN A 235 7.30 13.46 -3.01
N SER A 236 5.97 13.36 -3.07
CA SER A 236 5.24 12.11 -3.33
C SER A 236 4.61 12.16 -4.72
N VAL A 237 5.34 11.71 -5.74
CA VAL A 237 5.04 12.04 -7.15
C VAL A 237 5.12 10.88 -8.11
N MET A 238 4.30 10.93 -9.16
CA MET A 238 4.27 9.94 -10.24
C MET A 238 3.98 8.53 -9.74
N ASN A 239 3.23 8.41 -8.65
CA ASN A 239 2.75 7.13 -8.16
C ASN A 239 1.41 6.79 -8.82
N ASN A 240 1.21 5.50 -9.10
CA ASN A 240 -0.07 4.99 -9.56
C ASN A 240 -0.72 4.15 -8.47
N TYR A 241 -1.94 4.50 -8.12
CA TYR A 241 -2.80 3.69 -7.27
C TYR A 241 -3.89 3.14 -8.17
N TRP A 242 -3.72 1.90 -8.61
CA TRP A 242 -4.65 1.23 -9.53
C TRP A 242 -6.01 1.01 -8.87
N TRP A 243 -5.97 0.59 -7.60
CA TRP A 243 -7.13 0.33 -6.78
C TRP A 243 -6.79 0.59 -5.31
N ILE A 244 -7.72 1.21 -4.59
CA ILE A 244 -7.74 1.27 -3.13
C ILE A 244 -9.14 0.88 -2.69
N GLY A 245 -9.31 -0.40 -2.37
CA GLY A 245 -10.53 -0.95 -1.79
C GLY A 245 -10.44 -0.99 -0.27
N PHE A 246 -11.50 -0.54 0.39
CA PHE A 246 -11.64 -0.61 1.84
C PHE A 246 -13.06 -0.98 2.26
N ASP A 247 -13.18 -2.09 2.98
CA ASP A 247 -14.40 -2.54 3.65
C ASP A 247 -14.19 -2.55 5.17
N GLY A 248 -14.83 -1.62 5.86
CA GLY A 248 -14.67 -1.45 7.30
C GLY A 248 -15.13 -0.09 7.80
N SER A 249 -14.47 0.42 8.83
CA SER A 249 -14.71 1.77 9.36
C SER A 249 -13.38 2.47 9.59
N ALA A 250 -13.28 3.73 9.17
CA ALA A 250 -12.09 4.56 9.38
C ALA A 250 -12.45 6.01 9.67
N ALA A 251 -11.56 6.74 10.37
CA ALA A 251 -11.73 8.18 10.50
C ALA A 251 -11.59 8.87 9.13
N GLU A 252 -10.54 8.51 8.40
CA GLU A 252 -10.28 9.03 7.06
C GLU A 252 -10.07 7.89 6.06
N GLY A 253 -10.57 8.04 4.84
CA GLY A 253 -10.28 7.12 3.75
C GLY A 253 -8.86 7.35 3.21
N VAL A 254 -8.74 8.34 2.33
CA VAL A 254 -7.49 8.71 1.69
C VAL A 254 -7.04 10.08 2.20
N ARG A 255 -5.79 10.18 2.65
CA ARG A 255 -5.17 11.46 3.02
C ARG A 255 -3.92 11.69 2.20
N LEU A 256 -3.91 12.81 1.48
CA LEU A 256 -2.74 13.31 0.77
C LEU A 256 -2.31 14.61 1.45
N GLU A 257 -1.02 14.78 1.73
CA GLU A 257 -0.50 16.06 2.22
C GLU A 257 1.01 16.22 1.98
N GLY A 258 1.48 17.45 1.83
CA GLY A 258 2.88 17.82 1.95
C GLY A 258 3.16 18.37 3.34
N SER A 259 4.31 17.98 3.89
CA SER A 259 4.77 18.48 5.18
C SER A 259 5.56 19.77 4.99
N ALA A 260 5.23 20.79 5.79
CA ALA A 260 6.00 22.02 5.93
C ALA A 260 7.02 21.90 7.07
N ALA A 261 7.71 20.75 7.19
CA ALA A 261 8.56 20.41 8.36
C ALA A 261 9.62 21.45 8.73
N ASP A 262 10.00 22.36 7.83
CA ASP A 262 10.99 23.43 8.09
C ASP A 262 10.41 24.86 8.08
N GLY A 263 9.09 25.02 8.03
CA GLY A 263 8.45 26.34 7.95
C GLY A 263 8.78 27.10 6.65
N SER A 264 9.52 26.49 5.71
CA SER A 264 9.75 27.02 4.38
C SER A 264 8.77 26.33 3.42
N PHE A 265 7.85 27.11 2.86
CA PHE A 265 6.82 26.65 1.92
C PHE A 265 7.38 26.21 0.56
N THR A 266 8.61 25.72 0.51
CA THR A 266 9.28 25.38 -0.73
C THR A 266 9.43 23.88 -0.90
N ARG A 267 8.48 23.31 -1.66
CA ARG A 267 8.68 22.18 -2.60
C ARG A 267 8.37 20.76 -2.11
N ALA A 268 7.44 20.53 -1.18
CA ALA A 268 6.95 19.16 -0.92
C ALA A 268 5.56 19.00 -1.53
N ASN A 269 5.50 18.45 -2.74
CA ASN A 269 4.26 18.31 -3.48
C ASN A 269 3.82 16.85 -3.57
N VAL A 270 2.49 16.67 -3.60
CA VAL A 270 1.86 15.38 -3.86
C VAL A 270 1.20 15.41 -5.24
N LEU A 271 1.74 14.68 -6.22
CA LEU A 271 1.23 14.62 -7.62
C LEU A 271 1.11 13.17 -8.09
N ASN A 272 -0.08 12.59 -8.00
CA ASN A 272 -0.27 11.17 -8.27
C ASN A 272 -1.51 10.89 -9.13
N THR A 273 -1.58 9.64 -9.61
CA THR A 273 -2.76 9.11 -10.29
C THR A 273 -3.43 8.08 -9.38
N LEU A 274 -4.64 8.38 -8.92
CA LEU A 274 -5.47 7.45 -8.16
C LEU A 274 -6.57 6.96 -9.09
N HIS A 275 -6.38 5.80 -9.73
CA HIS A 275 -7.30 5.29 -10.73
C HIS A 275 -8.69 5.08 -10.15
N SER A 276 -8.83 4.20 -9.17
CA SER A 276 -10.11 3.95 -8.51
C SER A 276 -9.93 3.81 -7.01
N CYS A 277 -10.91 4.30 -6.25
CA CYS A 277 -10.97 4.16 -4.81
C CYS A 277 -12.39 3.77 -4.43
N HIS A 278 -12.54 2.76 -3.60
CA HIS A 278 -13.81 2.42 -2.97
C HIS A 278 -13.54 2.36 -1.48
N ILE A 279 -14.00 3.37 -0.75
CA ILE A 279 -13.80 3.47 0.69
C ILE A 279 -15.16 3.46 1.40
N ASP A 280 -15.41 2.42 2.18
CA ASP A 280 -16.61 2.33 3.00
C ASP A 280 -16.40 2.83 4.44
N GLY A 281 -17.50 3.24 5.09
CA GLY A 281 -17.55 3.46 6.54
C GLY A 281 -16.70 4.62 7.09
N VAL A 282 -16.61 5.74 6.38
CA VAL A 282 -15.77 6.87 6.78
C VAL A 282 -16.48 7.79 7.78
N THR A 283 -15.83 8.11 8.90
CA THR A 283 -16.43 8.92 9.97
C THR A 283 -16.00 10.39 10.01
N ALA A 284 -14.96 10.78 9.27
CA ALA A 284 -14.53 12.17 9.13
C ALA A 284 -14.39 12.59 7.66
N ASN A 285 -13.40 12.07 6.92
CA ASN A 285 -13.12 12.52 5.55
C ASN A 285 -12.88 11.36 4.58
N GLY A 286 -13.67 11.26 3.51
CA GLY A 286 -13.47 10.26 2.45
C GLY A 286 -12.12 10.43 1.77
N LEU A 287 -11.90 11.62 1.19
CA LEU A 287 -10.62 12.09 0.67
C LEU A 287 -10.27 13.43 1.33
N TYR A 288 -9.12 13.50 1.98
CA TYR A 288 -8.55 14.72 2.52
C TYR A 288 -7.32 15.16 1.71
N LEU A 289 -7.37 16.39 1.22
CA LEU A 289 -6.30 17.07 0.49
C LEU A 289 -5.73 18.16 1.40
N GLY A 290 -4.59 17.86 2.02
CA GLY A 290 -3.87 18.79 2.88
C GLY A 290 -3.02 19.80 2.13
N ALA A 291 -2.14 20.47 2.88
CA ALA A 291 -1.20 21.45 2.32
C ALA A 291 -0.37 20.83 1.18
N HIS A 292 -0.13 21.62 0.13
CA HIS A 292 0.73 21.22 -1.00
C HIS A 292 0.32 19.94 -1.75
N CYS A 293 -0.97 19.59 -1.70
CA CYS A 293 -1.54 18.62 -2.63
C CYS A 293 -1.68 19.26 -4.01
N ASP A 294 -0.82 18.88 -4.93
CA ASP A 294 -0.74 19.49 -6.25
C ASP A 294 -1.53 18.62 -7.26
N ASN A 295 -1.22 18.69 -8.55
CA ASN A 295 -1.97 18.01 -9.62
C ASN A 295 -2.18 16.50 -9.41
N ASN A 296 -3.28 16.11 -8.76
CA ASN A 296 -3.70 14.70 -8.62
C ASN A 296 -4.82 14.40 -9.61
N HIS A 297 -4.71 13.24 -10.27
CA HIS A 297 -5.63 12.80 -11.31
C HIS A 297 -6.35 11.53 -10.88
N TYR A 298 -7.67 11.52 -11.02
CA TYR A 298 -8.56 10.43 -10.59
C TYR A 298 -9.37 9.92 -11.78
N PRO A 299 -8.78 9.16 -12.72
CA PRO A 299 -9.41 8.86 -14.01
C PRO A 299 -10.55 7.84 -13.94
N GLY A 300 -10.59 6.99 -12.92
CA GLY A 300 -11.59 5.93 -12.78
C GLY A 300 -12.70 6.31 -11.80
N TYR A 301 -13.15 5.31 -11.02
CA TYR A 301 -14.28 5.45 -10.12
C TYR A 301 -13.80 5.64 -8.67
N CYS A 302 -14.09 6.81 -8.12
CA CYS A 302 -13.83 7.12 -6.72
C CYS A 302 -15.16 7.17 -5.95
N ARG A 303 -15.33 6.29 -4.96
CA ARG A 303 -16.49 6.20 -4.09
C ARG A 303 -16.09 6.32 -2.63
N TYR A 304 -16.81 7.14 -1.89
CA TYR A 304 -16.63 7.31 -0.44
C TYR A 304 -17.99 7.21 0.26
N SER A 305 -18.14 6.25 1.17
CA SER A 305 -19.34 6.07 1.98
C SER A 305 -19.17 6.67 3.37
N LEU A 306 -20.07 7.58 3.75
CA LEU A 306 -20.01 8.35 4.99
C LEU A 306 -20.89 7.74 6.08
N LEU A 307 -20.32 7.57 7.28
CA LEU A 307 -20.97 6.90 8.42
C LEU A 307 -21.17 7.79 9.66
N ALA A 308 -20.86 9.09 9.59
CA ALA A 308 -20.98 9.97 10.75
C ALA A 308 -21.58 11.35 10.44
N ASN A 309 -21.96 12.05 11.51
CA ASN A 309 -22.31 13.47 11.48
C ASN A 309 -21.07 14.28 11.11
N ASN A 310 -21.27 15.35 10.36
CA ASN A 310 -20.19 16.25 9.90
C ASN A 310 -19.12 15.58 9.03
N ALA A 311 -19.30 14.34 8.62
CA ALA A 311 -18.38 13.68 7.70
C ALA A 311 -18.43 14.34 6.30
N ILE A 312 -17.28 14.41 5.65
CA ILE A 312 -17.09 15.07 4.36
C ILE A 312 -16.61 14.03 3.34
N GLY A 313 -17.22 14.01 2.16
CA GLY A 313 -16.80 13.16 1.05
C GLY A 313 -15.38 13.51 0.58
N VAL A 314 -15.21 14.73 0.07
CA VAL A 314 -13.91 15.29 -0.31
C VAL A 314 -13.68 16.62 0.39
N GLU A 315 -12.60 16.73 1.17
CA GLU A 315 -12.15 17.96 1.79
C GLU A 315 -10.81 18.41 1.21
N ALA A 316 -10.72 19.66 0.79
CA ALA A 316 -9.45 20.36 0.57
C ALA A 316 -9.29 21.43 1.65
N ALA A 317 -8.17 21.37 2.38
CA ALA A 317 -7.99 22.16 3.60
C ALA A 317 -8.02 23.69 3.35
N ASP A 318 -8.53 24.43 4.34
CA ASP A 318 -8.84 25.86 4.26
C ASP A 318 -7.62 26.75 3.98
N ASP A 319 -6.44 26.36 4.46
CA ASP A 319 -5.15 27.04 4.34
C ASP A 319 -4.17 26.35 3.37
N ALA A 320 -4.60 25.27 2.72
CA ALA A 320 -3.75 24.47 1.87
C ALA A 320 -3.63 25.05 0.45
N THR A 321 -2.41 25.08 -0.08
CA THR A 321 -2.20 25.26 -1.53
C THR A 321 -2.54 23.95 -2.24
N CYS A 322 -3.83 23.69 -2.43
CA CYS A 322 -4.32 22.57 -3.23
C CYS A 322 -4.48 22.99 -4.69
N TYR A 323 -3.78 22.34 -5.61
CA TYR A 323 -3.79 22.70 -7.03
C TYR A 323 -4.28 21.55 -7.89
N SER A 324 -5.26 21.85 -8.75
CA SER A 324 -5.64 21.04 -9.90
C SER A 324 -5.98 19.58 -9.59
N HIS A 325 -7.19 19.33 -9.10
CA HIS A 325 -7.70 17.97 -8.91
C HIS A 325 -8.75 17.66 -9.97
N SER A 326 -8.64 16.50 -10.61
CA SER A 326 -9.56 16.10 -11.68
C SER A 326 -10.10 14.70 -11.46
N PHE A 327 -11.42 14.58 -11.38
CA PHE A 327 -12.13 13.32 -11.21
C PHE A 327 -12.87 12.95 -12.50
N GLY A 328 -12.67 11.71 -12.96
CA GLY A 328 -13.51 11.08 -13.97
C GLY A 328 -14.89 10.83 -13.38
N HIS A 329 -14.96 9.97 -12.36
CA HIS A 329 -16.19 9.69 -11.63
C HIS A 329 -15.98 9.80 -10.12
N LEU A 330 -16.83 10.57 -9.45
CA LEU A 330 -16.87 10.71 -8.00
C LEU A 330 -18.25 10.35 -7.49
N ALA A 331 -18.34 9.42 -6.54
CA ALA A 331 -19.56 9.03 -5.85
C ALA A 331 -19.42 9.26 -4.35
N ILE A 332 -20.31 10.06 -3.76
CA ILE A 332 -20.37 10.23 -2.30
C ILE A 332 -21.68 9.66 -1.81
N ASP A 333 -21.58 8.60 -1.01
CA ASP A 333 -22.74 7.93 -0.43
C ASP A 333 -22.83 8.23 1.05
N ALA A 334 -24.04 8.38 1.54
CA ALA A 334 -24.29 8.78 2.91
C ALA A 334 -25.61 8.15 3.36
N TYR A 335 -25.51 6.96 3.96
CA TYR A 335 -26.67 6.25 4.48
C TYR A 335 -26.99 6.70 5.91
N GLY A 336 -28.28 6.64 6.29
CA GLY A 336 -28.77 6.95 7.63
C GLY A 336 -29.07 8.43 7.90
N ALA A 337 -29.64 8.70 9.08
CA ALA A 337 -30.02 10.05 9.51
C ALA A 337 -28.84 10.78 10.18
N PHE A 338 -28.14 11.60 9.42
CA PHE A 338 -26.98 12.33 9.90
C PHE A 338 -27.00 13.79 9.46
N THR A 339 -26.49 14.66 10.32
CA THR A 339 -26.49 16.12 10.13
C THR A 339 -25.10 16.64 9.78
N GLY A 340 -25.05 17.76 9.06
CA GLY A 340 -23.81 18.51 8.81
C GLY A 340 -22.85 17.89 7.79
N ARG A 341 -23.25 16.82 7.10
CA ARG A 341 -22.43 16.18 6.06
C ARG A 341 -22.21 17.11 4.87
N LYS A 342 -21.06 16.96 4.23
CA LYS A 342 -20.73 17.65 2.97
C LYS A 342 -20.29 16.62 1.95
N ALA A 343 -20.73 16.74 0.71
CA ALA A 343 -20.17 15.95 -0.38
C ALA A 343 -18.75 16.46 -0.70
N ILE A 344 -18.62 17.77 -0.88
CA ILE A 344 -17.34 18.43 -1.20
C ILE A 344 -17.21 19.71 -0.38
N LYS A 345 -16.08 19.86 0.32
CA LYS A 345 -15.65 21.08 1.00
C LYS A 345 -14.30 21.54 0.42
N LEU A 346 -14.26 22.74 -0.17
CA LEU A 346 -13.04 23.31 -0.75
C LEU A 346 -12.62 24.57 0.00
N GLY A 347 -11.45 24.47 0.61
CA GLY A 347 -10.80 25.55 1.32
C GLY A 347 -10.35 26.72 0.44
N ASN A 348 -10.02 27.84 1.08
CA ASN A 348 -9.72 29.12 0.40
C ASN A 348 -8.51 29.07 -0.53
N GLY A 349 -7.55 28.17 -0.27
CA GLY A 349 -6.37 27.97 -1.11
C GLY A 349 -6.59 27.08 -2.34
N SER A 350 -7.75 26.41 -2.45
CA SER A 350 -8.04 25.44 -3.50
C SER A 350 -8.25 26.08 -4.87
N ARG A 351 -7.63 25.52 -5.91
CA ARG A 351 -7.74 25.99 -7.30
C ARG A 351 -7.91 24.83 -8.27
N PHE A 352 -8.70 25.06 -9.33
CA PHE A 352 -8.86 24.16 -10.46
C PHE A 352 -9.38 22.77 -10.04
N PHE A 353 -10.61 22.71 -9.54
CA PHE A 353 -11.23 21.46 -9.11
C PHE A 353 -12.26 21.03 -10.15
N THR A 354 -12.03 19.90 -10.80
CA THR A 354 -12.88 19.39 -11.88
C THR A 354 -13.43 18.03 -11.52
N VAL A 355 -14.75 17.86 -11.61
CA VAL A 355 -15.43 16.58 -11.48
C VAL A 355 -16.26 16.37 -12.73
N ALA A 356 -15.85 15.42 -13.56
CA ALA A 356 -16.49 15.14 -14.82
C ALA A 356 -17.87 14.50 -14.62
N ASP A 357 -18.03 13.58 -13.66
CA ASP A 357 -19.32 13.05 -13.24
C ASP A 357 -19.37 12.87 -11.71
N LEU A 358 -20.24 13.63 -11.03
CA LEU A 358 -20.51 13.51 -9.59
C LEU A 358 -21.85 12.79 -9.35
N PHE A 359 -21.82 11.74 -8.54
CA PHE A 359 -22.98 11.05 -8.00
C PHE A 359 -23.05 11.25 -6.49
N THR A 360 -24.25 11.51 -5.99
CA THR A 360 -24.49 11.64 -4.55
C THR A 360 -25.73 10.87 -4.16
N ASP A 361 -25.60 9.93 -3.23
CA ASP A 361 -26.73 9.22 -2.61
C ASP A 361 -26.83 9.61 -1.12
N PHE A 362 -27.62 10.64 -0.84
CA PHE A 362 -27.99 11.06 0.51
C PHE A 362 -29.43 10.60 0.80
N THR A 363 -29.63 9.29 0.95
CA THR A 363 -30.94 8.73 1.32
C THR A 363 -31.22 8.97 2.81
N ASN A 364 -31.79 10.15 3.12
CA ASN A 364 -32.31 10.43 4.46
C ASN A 364 -33.58 9.59 4.70
N THR A 365 -33.49 8.61 5.61
CA THR A 365 -34.66 7.86 6.11
C THR A 365 -35.40 8.61 7.23
N ALA A 366 -34.90 9.78 7.67
CA ALA A 366 -35.58 10.67 8.60
C ALA A 366 -35.67 12.10 8.02
N GLU A 367 -36.85 12.45 7.49
CA GLU A 367 -37.47 13.79 7.50
C GLU A 367 -36.57 15.04 7.30
N VAL A 368 -35.67 15.04 6.33
CA VAL A 368 -35.37 16.28 5.60
C VAL A 368 -36.04 16.12 4.25
N ASP A 369 -37.22 16.72 4.12
CA ASP A 369 -38.00 16.67 2.89
C ASP A 369 -37.32 17.54 1.83
N TYR A 370 -36.29 16.98 1.19
CA TYR A 370 -35.60 17.61 0.06
C TYR A 370 -36.56 17.95 -1.09
N ALA A 371 -37.78 17.39 -1.13
CA ALA A 371 -38.81 17.80 -2.08
C ALA A 371 -39.31 19.24 -1.86
N THR A 372 -39.03 19.84 -0.70
CA THR A 372 -39.45 21.20 -0.33
C THR A 372 -38.32 22.22 -0.28
N MET A 373 -37.05 21.77 -0.34
CA MET A 373 -35.91 22.68 -0.42
C MET A 373 -35.81 23.25 -1.82
N THR A 374 -35.52 24.55 -1.93
CA THR A 374 -35.14 25.10 -3.24
C THR A 374 -33.78 24.52 -3.64
N ASP A 375 -33.53 24.41 -4.94
CA ASP A 375 -32.26 23.90 -5.47
C ASP A 375 -31.03 24.57 -4.83
N THR A 376 -31.14 25.88 -4.56
CA THR A 376 -30.08 26.68 -3.91
C THR A 376 -29.82 26.28 -2.45
N GLN A 377 -30.82 25.79 -1.72
CA GLN A 377 -30.66 25.36 -0.32
C GLN A 377 -30.04 23.97 -0.21
N GLU A 378 -30.35 23.08 -1.14
CA GLU A 378 -29.74 21.74 -1.24
C GLU A 378 -28.26 21.85 -1.62
N ASP A 379 -27.93 22.68 -2.61
CA ASP A 379 -26.54 22.89 -3.04
C ASP A 379 -25.68 23.50 -1.91
N ALA A 380 -26.22 24.45 -1.15
CA ALA A 380 -25.53 25.01 0.02
C ALA A 380 -25.36 23.99 1.17
N ALA A 381 -26.22 22.97 1.23
CA ALA A 381 -26.11 21.88 2.20
C ALA A 381 -25.04 20.86 1.77
N LEU A 382 -24.93 20.54 0.48
CA LEU A 382 -24.00 19.52 -0.02
C LEU A 382 -22.60 20.03 -0.34
N PHE A 383 -22.49 21.30 -0.74
CA PHE A 383 -21.24 21.92 -1.18
C PHE A 383 -20.85 23.09 -0.29
N ASP A 384 -19.58 23.16 0.06
CA ASP A 384 -18.97 24.35 0.65
C ASP A 384 -17.72 24.70 -0.16
N PHE A 385 -17.78 25.78 -0.93
CA PHE A 385 -16.71 26.17 -1.83
C PHE A 385 -15.86 27.33 -1.31
N GLY A 386 -16.09 27.84 -0.09
CA GLY A 386 -15.33 28.96 0.48
C GLY A 386 -15.03 30.08 -0.53
N THR A 387 -13.73 30.41 -0.71
CA THR A 387 -13.21 31.28 -1.79
C THR A 387 -12.52 30.55 -2.94
N ALA A 388 -12.75 29.24 -3.09
CA ALA A 388 -12.12 28.42 -4.12
C ALA A 388 -12.52 28.87 -5.54
N LYS A 389 -11.61 28.65 -6.51
CA LYS A 389 -11.71 29.19 -7.88
C LYS A 389 -11.50 28.11 -8.95
N GLY A 390 -12.16 28.30 -10.09
CA GLY A 390 -12.02 27.41 -11.25
C GLY A 390 -12.64 26.04 -10.98
N ILE A 391 -13.84 26.02 -10.43
CA ILE A 391 -14.56 24.79 -10.10
C ILE A 391 -15.50 24.46 -11.26
N GLU A 392 -15.45 23.21 -11.70
CA GLU A 392 -16.35 22.65 -12.70
C GLU A 392 -16.85 21.28 -12.22
N ILE A 393 -18.14 21.16 -11.96
CA ILE A 393 -18.77 19.92 -11.48
C ILE A 393 -20.00 19.65 -12.33
N ARG A 394 -20.07 18.48 -12.98
CA ARG A 394 -21.32 17.93 -13.51
C ARG A 394 -21.92 17.02 -12.47
N HIS A 395 -23.13 17.32 -12.03
CA HIS A 395 -23.80 16.61 -10.95
C HIS A 395 -25.02 15.84 -11.47
N HIS A 396 -25.01 14.54 -11.21
CA HIS A 396 -26.11 13.63 -11.46
C HIS A 396 -26.70 13.20 -10.11
N ARG A 397 -27.95 13.60 -9.85
CA ARG A 397 -28.69 13.12 -8.69
C ARG A 397 -29.41 11.83 -9.04
N LEU A 398 -29.20 10.78 -8.24
CA LEU A 398 -29.95 9.55 -8.35
C LEU A 398 -31.42 9.81 -7.95
N GLY A 399 -32.37 9.43 -8.83
CA GLY A 399 -33.80 9.58 -8.60
C GLY A 399 -34.45 10.83 -9.21
N THR A 400 -33.68 11.72 -9.84
CA THR A 400 -34.21 12.85 -10.62
C THR A 400 -33.50 12.88 -11.98
N ASP A 401 -34.22 12.99 -13.10
CA ASP A 401 -33.62 13.07 -14.46
C ASP A 401 -32.91 14.41 -14.75
N THR A 402 -32.44 15.11 -13.71
CA THR A 402 -31.86 16.47 -13.83
C THR A 402 -30.34 16.41 -13.73
N LEU A 403 -29.66 16.72 -14.83
CA LEU A 403 -28.23 17.01 -14.87
C LEU A 403 -28.02 18.48 -14.50
N ARG A 404 -27.16 18.75 -13.51
CA ARG A 404 -26.77 20.12 -13.11
C ARG A 404 -25.31 20.38 -13.45
N TYR A 405 -25.01 21.62 -13.84
CA TYR A 405 -23.65 22.03 -14.15
C TYR A 405 -23.24 23.18 -13.25
N LEU A 406 -22.55 22.85 -12.16
CA LEU A 406 -22.04 23.84 -11.23
C LEU A 406 -20.72 24.39 -11.75
N ARG A 407 -20.71 25.66 -12.14
CA ARG A 407 -19.49 26.38 -12.49
C ARG A 407 -19.32 27.58 -11.59
N ARG A 408 -18.18 27.64 -10.90
CA ARG A 408 -17.77 28.83 -10.15
C ARG A 408 -16.62 29.53 -10.85
N ASP A 409 -16.92 30.71 -11.40
CA ASP A 409 -15.89 31.64 -11.84
C ASP A 409 -15.42 32.54 -10.68
N ASN A 410 -14.53 33.50 -10.95
CA ASN A 410 -13.89 34.29 -9.90
C ASN A 410 -14.86 35.04 -8.95
N THR A 411 -16.15 35.18 -9.28
CA THR A 411 -17.13 35.92 -8.46
C THR A 411 -18.54 35.33 -8.40
N THR A 412 -18.92 34.38 -9.26
CA THR A 412 -20.31 33.90 -9.38
C THR A 412 -20.37 32.37 -9.41
N VAL A 413 -21.32 31.78 -8.68
CA VAL A 413 -21.71 30.37 -8.85
C VAL A 413 -22.88 30.36 -9.83
N THR A 414 -22.70 29.70 -10.98
CA THR A 414 -23.78 29.41 -11.93
C THR A 414 -24.18 27.96 -11.73
N VAL A 415 -25.47 27.72 -11.48
CA VAL A 415 -26.09 26.40 -11.33
C VAL A 415 -26.79 26.00 -12.63
#